data_AF-A0A2V4UXH9-F1
#
_entry.id   AF-A0A2V4UXH9-F1
#
_cell.length_a   1.000
_cell.length_b   1.000
_cell.length_c   1.000
_cell.angle_alpha   90.00
_cell.angle_beta   90.00
_cell.angle_gamma   90.00
#
_symmetry.space_group_name_H-M   'P 1'
#
loop_
_entity.id
_entity.type
_entity.pdbx_description
1 polymer ?
#
loop_
_entity_poly.entity_id
_entity_poly.type
_entity_poly.pdbx_seq_one_letter_code
_entity_poly.pdbx_strand_id
1 'polypeptide(L)'
;MELVANVWPIVDQMTGVVQRFLFRAYALDATDQEISTVLNILARSDYRTAQVVKIPDNYKLSSEHGTMSGAVEAPLFNQYMHSILEDTLIAVEKSFANMNNYGIGVDGPLIPKALTFPAEPYFVTTYLLESPSGELTPHIKAG
;
A
#
# COMPACT_ATOMS: atom_id res chain seq x y z
N MET A 1 6.48 13.04 -13.69
CA MET A 1 5.95 12.89 -12.32
C MET A 1 4.80 11.91 -12.30
N GLU A 2 4.89 10.89 -11.46
CA GLU A 2 3.86 9.86 -11.27
C GLU A 2 3.72 9.47 -9.80
N LEU A 3 2.60 8.83 -9.45
CA LEU A 3 2.41 8.25 -8.12
C LEU A 3 2.99 6.83 -8.07
N VAL A 4 3.79 6.58 -7.05
CA VAL A 4 4.36 5.26 -6.71
C VAL A 4 4.12 4.97 -5.23
N ALA A 5 4.28 3.72 -4.78
CA ALA A 5 4.03 3.40 -3.37
C ALA A 5 4.92 2.31 -2.77
N ASN A 6 5.09 2.39 -1.46
CA ASN A 6 5.51 1.27 -0.63
C ASN A 6 4.28 0.63 0.03
N VAL A 7 4.25 -0.70 0.01
CA VAL A 7 3.19 -1.53 0.59
C VAL A 7 3.80 -2.50 1.58
N TRP A 8 3.22 -2.59 2.77
CA TRP A 8 3.72 -3.48 3.82
C TRP A 8 2.60 -4.37 4.36
N PRO A 9 2.39 -5.57 3.80
CA PRO A 9 1.48 -6.55 4.37
C PRO A 9 1.98 -6.94 5.76
N ILE A 10 1.09 -6.86 6.76
CA ILE A 10 1.41 -7.29 8.11
C ILE A 10 0.98 -8.74 8.25
N VAL A 11 1.96 -9.62 8.39
CA VAL A 11 1.77 -11.07 8.55
C VAL A 11 1.84 -11.38 10.03
N ASP A 12 0.76 -11.93 10.56
CA ASP A 12 0.77 -12.52 11.88
C ASP A 12 1.76 -13.70 11.90
N GLN A 13 2.77 -13.63 12.76
CA GLN A 13 3.87 -14.60 12.77
C GLN A 13 3.41 -16.01 13.15
N MET A 14 2.31 -16.15 13.89
CA MET A 14 1.81 -17.45 14.36
C MET A 14 0.96 -18.16 13.31
N THR A 15 0.23 -17.40 12.49
CA THR A 15 -0.80 -17.92 11.58
C THR A 15 -0.45 -17.74 10.11
N GLY A 16 0.48 -16.85 9.77
CA GLY A 16 0.80 -16.51 8.37
C GLY A 16 -0.29 -15.68 7.66
N VAL A 17 -1.25 -15.15 8.42
CA VAL A 17 -2.41 -14.42 7.91
C VAL A 17 -2.13 -12.92 7.86
N VAL A 18 -2.61 -12.28 6.79
CA VAL A 18 -2.62 -10.83 6.61
C VAL A 18 -4.06 -10.34 6.75
N GLN A 19 -4.31 -9.49 7.74
CA GLN A 19 -5.61 -8.82 7.96
C GLN A 19 -5.57 -7.33 7.63
N ARG A 20 -4.37 -6.77 7.57
CA ARG A 20 -4.11 -5.36 7.30
C ARG A 20 -2.73 -5.18 6.69
N PHE A 21 -2.56 -4.07 6.00
CA PHE A 21 -1.30 -3.65 5.42
C PHE A 21 -1.06 -2.18 5.74
N LEU A 22 0.18 -1.76 5.62
CA LEU A 22 0.55 -0.35 5.66
C LEU A 22 0.78 0.13 4.23
N PHE A 23 0.44 1.39 3.98
CA PHE A 23 0.54 1.97 2.65
C PHE A 23 1.10 3.39 2.72
N ARG A 24 2.05 3.70 1.84
CA ARG A 24 2.52 5.06 1.66
C ARG A 24 2.82 5.34 0.19
N ALA A 25 2.18 6.37 -0.35
CA ALA A 25 2.40 6.85 -1.70
C ALA A 25 3.36 8.05 -1.73
N TYR A 26 4.03 8.20 -2.88
CA TYR A 26 4.97 9.26 -3.16
C TYR A 26 4.71 9.78 -4.59
N ALA A 27 4.83 11.08 -4.79
CA ALA A 27 4.87 11.68 -6.11
C ALA A 27 6.34 11.87 -6.50
N LEU A 28 6.82 11.12 -7.50
CA LEU A 28 8.21 11.16 -7.94
C LEU A 28 8.29 11.59 -9.40
N ASP A 29 9.28 12.43 -9.72
CA ASP A 29 9.67 12.76 -11.08
C ASP A 29 11.11 12.26 -11.29
N ALA A 30 11.22 10.98 -11.63
CA ALA A 30 12.48 10.26 -11.69
C ALA A 30 12.38 9.09 -12.68
N THR A 31 13.51 8.51 -13.06
CA THR A 31 13.57 7.28 -13.86
C THR A 31 13.15 6.05 -13.04
N ASP A 32 12.76 4.96 -13.70
CA ASP A 32 12.39 3.70 -13.03
C ASP A 32 13.48 3.20 -12.05
N GLN A 33 14.75 3.36 -12.42
CA GLN A 33 15.87 2.96 -11.58
C GLN A 33 15.98 3.82 -10.30
N GLU A 34 15.73 5.12 -10.42
CA GLU A 34 15.71 6.04 -9.28
C GLU A 34 14.49 5.78 -8.39
N ILE A 35 13.31 5.56 -8.98
CA ILE A 35 12.08 5.17 -8.27
C ILE A 35 12.34 3.90 -7.45
N SER A 36 12.90 2.87 -8.09
CA SER A 36 13.22 1.61 -7.42
C SER A 36 14.17 1.82 -6.25
N THR A 37 15.21 2.63 -6.45
CA THR A 37 16.22 2.92 -5.42
C THR A 37 15.59 3.65 -4.23
N VAL A 38 14.82 4.70 -4.49
CA VAL A 38 14.15 5.50 -3.46
C VAL A 38 13.17 4.66 -2.66
N LEU A 39 12.30 3.90 -3.34
CA LEU A 39 11.31 3.07 -2.66
C LEU A 39 11.95 2.01 -1.77
N ASN A 40 13.00 1.32 -2.25
CA ASN A 40 13.72 0.33 -1.46
C ASN A 40 14.45 0.93 -0.23
N ILE A 41 14.93 2.17 -0.32
CA ILE A 41 15.52 2.88 0.82
C ILE A 41 14.43 3.19 1.85
N LEU A 42 13.33 3.80 1.41
CA LEU A 42 12.23 4.22 2.29
C LEU A 42 11.47 3.04 2.90
N ALA A 43 11.40 1.91 2.18
CA ALA A 43 10.73 0.68 2.62
C ALA A 43 11.22 0.18 4.00
N ARG A 44 12.47 0.51 4.37
CA ARG A 44 13.12 0.07 5.61
C ARG A 44 12.58 0.76 6.86
N SER A 45 11.96 1.93 6.74
CA SER A 45 11.60 2.77 7.89
C SER A 45 10.22 3.40 7.79
N ASP A 46 9.75 3.72 6.59
CA ASP A 46 8.56 4.56 6.41
C ASP A 46 7.27 3.89 6.88
N TYR A 47 7.27 2.55 7.01
CA TYR A 47 6.17 1.81 7.59
C TYR A 47 5.76 2.33 8.97
N ARG A 48 6.71 2.90 9.73
CA ARG A 48 6.45 3.50 11.05
C ARG A 48 5.50 4.71 11.01
N THR A 49 5.36 5.33 9.84
CA THR A 49 4.53 6.52 9.60
C THR A 49 3.49 6.30 8.50
N ALA A 50 3.42 5.09 7.94
CA ALA A 50 2.51 4.74 6.88
C ALA A 50 1.07 4.59 7.40
N GLN A 51 0.09 4.80 6.53
CA GLN A 51 -1.30 4.63 6.91
C GLN A 51 -1.64 3.14 7.05
N VAL A 52 -2.44 2.79 8.04
CA VAL A 52 -2.95 1.43 8.23
C VAL A 52 -4.20 1.25 7.38
N VAL A 53 -4.24 0.17 6.60
CA VAL A 53 -5.38 -0.18 5.75
C VAL A 53 -5.80 -1.62 6.00
N LYS A 54 -7.10 -1.86 6.11
CA LYS A 54 -7.66 -3.20 6.27
C LYS A 54 -7.72 -3.91 4.93
N ILE A 55 -7.60 -5.24 4.95
CA ILE A 55 -7.98 -6.04 3.79
C ILE A 55 -9.50 -5.90 3.59
N PRO A 56 -9.99 -5.69 2.35
CA PRO A 56 -11.42 -5.58 2.07
C PRO A 56 -12.24 -6.81 2.53
N ASP A 57 -13.45 -6.60 3.03
CA ASP A 57 -14.28 -7.64 3.66
C ASP A 57 -14.79 -8.73 2.69
N ASN A 58 -14.68 -8.49 1.38
CA ASN A 58 -14.97 -9.47 0.33
C ASN A 58 -13.91 -10.59 0.25
N TYR A 59 -12.71 -10.37 0.79
CA TYR A 59 -11.73 -11.44 1.00
C TYR A 59 -12.07 -12.21 2.26
N LYS A 60 -12.13 -13.54 2.13
CA LYS A 60 -12.52 -14.44 3.21
C LYS A 60 -11.53 -15.58 3.34
N LEU A 61 -11.00 -15.75 4.54
CA LEU A 61 -10.17 -16.90 4.90
C LEU A 61 -11.03 -17.91 5.65
N SER A 62 -11.12 -19.14 5.15
CA SER A 62 -11.87 -20.22 5.81
C SER A 62 -10.91 -21.18 6.49
N SER A 63 -11.19 -21.49 7.77
CA SER A 63 -10.47 -22.49 8.56
C SER A 63 -11.45 -23.44 9.24
N GLU A 64 -10.92 -24.44 9.95
CA GLU A 64 -11.72 -25.36 10.77
C GLU A 64 -12.51 -24.67 11.90
N HIS A 65 -12.13 -23.43 12.26
CA HIS A 65 -12.78 -22.65 13.31
C HIS A 65 -13.80 -21.63 12.76
N GLY A 66 -13.99 -21.57 11.45
CA GLY A 66 -14.96 -20.70 10.79
C GLY A 66 -14.35 -19.85 9.67
N THR A 67 -15.09 -18.82 9.25
CA THR A 67 -14.68 -17.91 8.17
C THR A 67 -14.39 -16.53 8.74
N MET A 68 -13.24 -15.98 8.35
CA MET A 68 -12.79 -14.64 8.71
C MET A 68 -12.83 -13.73 7.49
N SER A 69 -13.62 -12.66 7.56
CA SER A 69 -13.64 -11.59 6.55
C SER A 69 -12.47 -10.62 6.75
N GLY A 70 -12.00 -10.01 5.67
CA GLY A 70 -10.89 -9.06 5.70
C GLY A 70 -9.56 -9.73 6.05
N ALA A 71 -9.35 -10.95 5.54
CA ALA A 71 -8.16 -11.73 5.81
C ALA A 71 -7.76 -12.57 4.59
N VAL A 72 -6.45 -12.68 4.35
CA VAL A 72 -5.84 -13.54 3.32
C VAL A 72 -4.56 -14.17 3.85
N GLU A 73 -4.16 -15.31 3.30
CA GLU A 73 -2.81 -15.84 3.53
C GLU A 73 -1.77 -14.95 2.83
N ALA A 74 -0.56 -14.86 3.39
CA ALA A 74 0.51 -14.03 2.83
C ALA A 74 0.80 -14.28 1.32
N PRO A 75 0.80 -15.52 0.79
CA PRO A 75 0.97 -15.77 -0.65
C PRO A 75 -0.19 -15.22 -1.50
N LEU A 76 -1.42 -15.30 -0.99
CA LEU A 76 -2.62 -14.82 -1.69
C LEU A 76 -2.67 -13.29 -1.71
N PHE A 77 -2.07 -12.61 -0.73
CA PHE A 77 -1.92 -11.16 -0.78
C PHE A 77 -1.21 -10.72 -2.08
N ASN A 78 -0.09 -11.34 -2.44
CA ASN A 78 0.64 -10.99 -3.67
C ASN A 78 -0.21 -11.25 -4.92
N GLN A 79 -0.90 -12.38 -4.96
CA GLN A 79 -1.74 -12.76 -6.09
C GLN A 79 -2.89 -11.77 -6.33
N TYR A 80 -3.46 -11.23 -5.25
CA TYR A 80 -4.61 -10.33 -5.31
C TYR A 80 -4.24 -8.88 -4.99
N MET A 81 -2.95 -8.52 -5.02
CA MET A 81 -2.47 -7.22 -4.56
C MET A 81 -3.18 -6.06 -5.26
N HIS A 82 -3.36 -6.13 -6.58
CA HIS A 82 -4.03 -5.06 -7.32
C HIS A 82 -5.48 -4.84 -6.86
N SER A 83 -6.26 -5.90 -6.67
CA SER A 83 -7.65 -5.78 -6.24
C SER A 83 -7.79 -5.46 -4.75
N ILE A 84 -6.85 -5.89 -3.91
CA ILE A 84 -6.79 -5.50 -2.49
C ILE A 84 -6.53 -3.99 -2.35
N LEU A 85 -5.69 -3.43 -3.22
CA LEU A 85 -5.24 -2.03 -3.13
C LEU A 85 -6.18 -1.03 -3.79
N GLU A 86 -7.10 -1.46 -4.66
CA GLU A 86 -7.88 -0.58 -5.55
C GLU A 86 -8.52 0.62 -4.82
N ASP A 87 -9.32 0.35 -3.78
CA ASP A 87 -9.97 1.40 -2.99
C ASP A 87 -8.96 2.33 -2.31
N THR A 88 -7.79 1.80 -1.93
CA THR A 88 -6.72 2.56 -1.30
C THR A 88 -6.08 3.52 -2.29
N LEU A 89 -5.82 3.07 -3.52
CA LEU A 89 -5.27 3.91 -4.58
C LEU A 89 -6.21 5.08 -4.89
N ILE A 90 -7.50 4.78 -5.08
CA ILE A 90 -8.55 5.78 -5.32
C ILE A 90 -8.63 6.78 -4.17
N ALA A 91 -8.58 6.32 -2.92
CA ALA A 91 -8.63 7.19 -1.74
C ALA A 91 -7.40 8.11 -1.67
N VAL A 92 -6.22 7.60 -2.01
CA VAL A 92 -4.97 8.37 -1.99
C VAL A 92 -4.94 9.42 -3.10
N GLU A 93 -5.37 9.09 -4.32
CA GLU A 93 -5.49 10.06 -5.41
C GLU A 93 -6.44 11.22 -5.05
N LYS A 94 -7.60 10.89 -4.48
CA LYS A 94 -8.56 11.89 -3.98
C LYS A 94 -7.95 12.75 -2.87
N SER A 95 -7.21 12.15 -1.95
CA SER A 95 -6.53 12.88 -0.88
C SER A 95 -5.51 13.88 -1.42
N PHE A 96 -4.66 13.48 -2.37
CA PHE A 96 -3.73 14.37 -3.04
C PHE A 96 -4.41 15.47 -3.84
N ALA A 97 -5.51 15.15 -4.53
CA ALA A 97 -6.31 16.14 -5.23
C ALA A 97 -6.84 17.22 -4.26
N ASN A 98 -7.44 16.80 -3.15
CA ASN A 98 -8.01 17.70 -2.16
C ASN A 98 -6.93 18.56 -1.47
N MET A 99 -5.79 17.99 -1.09
CA MET A 99 -4.72 18.73 -0.44
C MET A 99 -4.14 19.86 -1.30
N ASN A 100 -4.10 19.67 -2.62
CA ASN A 100 -3.53 20.63 -3.56
C ASN A 100 -4.60 21.47 -4.27
N ASN A 101 -5.87 21.34 -3.88
CA ASN A 101 -7.03 21.94 -4.55
C ASN A 101 -7.07 21.62 -6.06
N TYR A 102 -6.58 20.45 -6.47
CA TYR A 102 -6.67 20.01 -7.86
C TYR A 102 -8.15 19.86 -8.27
N GLY A 103 -8.56 20.51 -9.37
CA GLY A 103 -9.93 20.40 -9.91
C GLY A 103 -10.98 21.38 -9.37
N ILE A 104 -10.65 22.30 -8.44
CA ILE A 104 -11.60 23.32 -7.95
C ILE A 104 -11.37 24.65 -8.70
N GLY A 105 -12.00 24.81 -9.86
CA GLY A 105 -11.98 26.07 -10.62
C GLY A 105 -12.94 27.09 -10.01
N VAL A 106 -12.40 28.10 -9.31
CA VAL A 106 -13.14 29.32 -8.95
C VAL A 106 -12.27 30.49 -9.44
N ASP A 107 -12.39 30.86 -10.71
CA ASP A 107 -11.76 32.03 -11.33
C ASP A 107 -10.23 32.20 -11.12
N GLY A 108 -9.44 31.15 -11.40
CA GLY A 108 -7.97 31.16 -11.26
C GLY A 108 -7.22 30.36 -12.33
N PRO A 109 -5.87 30.46 -12.40
CA PRO A 109 -5.07 29.83 -13.47
C PRO A 109 -5.23 28.30 -13.50
N LEU A 110 -5.03 27.72 -14.69
CA LEU A 110 -5.09 26.28 -14.99
C LEU A 110 -4.55 25.43 -13.83
N ILE A 111 -5.46 24.73 -13.17
CA ILE A 111 -5.12 23.82 -12.09
C ILE A 111 -4.43 22.60 -12.72
N PRO A 112 -3.22 22.20 -12.28
CA PRO A 112 -2.55 21.03 -12.82
C PRO A 112 -3.45 19.79 -12.71
N LYS A 113 -3.37 18.91 -13.72
CA LYS A 113 -4.08 17.63 -13.70
C LYS A 113 -3.76 16.91 -12.39
N ALA A 114 -4.78 16.40 -11.70
CA ALA A 114 -4.60 15.63 -10.48
C ALA A 114 -3.64 14.46 -10.74
N LEU A 115 -2.71 14.25 -9.83
CA LEU A 115 -1.80 13.11 -9.88
C LEU A 115 -2.57 11.81 -9.71
N THR A 116 -2.33 10.86 -10.61
CA THR A 116 -2.90 9.51 -10.57
C THR A 116 -1.77 8.49 -10.55
N PHE A 117 -2.07 7.30 -10.05
CA PHE A 117 -1.25 6.12 -10.33
C PHE A 117 -1.30 5.82 -11.83
N PRO A 118 -0.18 5.39 -12.45
CA PRO A 118 -0.22 4.92 -13.83
C PRO A 118 -0.99 3.59 -13.91
N ALA A 119 -1.30 3.14 -15.13
CA ALA A 119 -2.03 1.87 -15.33
C ALA A 119 -1.28 0.66 -14.76
N GLU A 120 0.06 0.71 -14.79
CA GLU A 120 0.96 -0.27 -14.19
C GLU A 120 1.78 0.42 -13.09
N PRO A 121 1.20 0.60 -11.88
CA PRO A 121 1.88 1.33 -10.81
C PRO A 121 3.07 0.56 -10.26
N TYR A 122 4.18 1.29 -10.06
CA TYR A 122 5.35 0.73 -9.42
C TYR A 122 5.17 0.68 -7.90
N PHE A 123 5.20 -0.54 -7.35
CA PHE A 123 5.12 -0.79 -5.93
C PHE A 123 6.34 -1.56 -5.44
N VAL A 124 6.84 -1.21 -4.25
CA VAL A 124 7.74 -2.09 -3.48
C VAL A 124 6.96 -2.66 -2.31
N THR A 125 6.89 -3.99 -2.29
CA THR A 125 6.21 -4.75 -1.23
C THR A 125 7.25 -5.28 -0.25
N THR A 126 7.15 -4.89 1.03
CA THR A 126 8.01 -5.41 2.10
C THR A 126 7.13 -6.01 3.19
N TYR A 127 7.22 -7.33 3.39
CA TYR A 127 6.44 -8.00 4.43
C TYR A 127 6.93 -7.60 5.83
N LEU A 128 5.98 -7.31 6.72
CA LEU A 128 6.26 -7.12 8.15
C LEU A 128 5.75 -8.33 8.91
N LEU A 129 6.59 -8.95 9.72
CA LEU A 129 6.15 -9.96 10.67
C LEU A 129 5.69 -9.27 11.94
N GLU A 130 4.46 -9.55 12.34
CA GLU A 130 3.91 -9.14 13.62
C GLU A 130 4.09 -10.26 14.64
N SER A 131 4.88 -9.98 15.67
CA SER A 131 5.07 -10.90 16.78
C SER A 131 3.84 -10.93 17.69
N PRO A 132 3.71 -11.93 18.60
CA PRO A 132 2.64 -11.95 19.60
C PRO A 132 2.63 -10.75 20.55
N SER A 133 3.76 -10.03 20.70
CA SER A 133 3.84 -8.78 21.47
C SER A 133 3.42 -7.54 20.67
N GLY A 134 3.03 -7.70 19.41
CA GLY A 134 2.66 -6.61 18.50
C GLY A 134 3.85 -5.88 17.88
N GLU A 135 5.07 -6.42 18.01
CA GLU A 135 6.25 -5.84 17.40
C GLU A 135 6.27 -6.13 15.90
N LEU A 136 6.52 -5.09 15.09
CA LEU A 136 6.64 -5.20 13.64
C LEU A 136 8.11 -5.27 13.22
N THR A 137 8.48 -6.37 12.58
CA THR A 137 9.84 -6.58 12.06
C THR A 137 9.81 -6.75 10.54
N PRO A 138 10.57 -5.95 9.77
CA PRO A 138 10.65 -6.13 8.33
C PRO A 138 11.31 -7.47 7.98
N HIS A 139 10.58 -8.28 7.21
CA HIS A 139 11.09 -9.51 6.62
C HIS A 139 11.39 -9.26 5.14
N ILE A 140 12.63 -8.86 4.88
CA ILE A 140 13.14 -8.78 3.52
C ILE A 140 13.46 -10.22 3.11
N LYS A 141 12.66 -10.80 2.20
CA LYS A 141 13.10 -12.01 1.52
C LYS A 141 14.41 -11.65 0.80
N ALA A 142 15.52 -12.25 1.22
CA ALA A 142 16.67 -12.35 0.33
C ALA A 142 16.19 -13.05 -0.95
N GLY A 143 16.49 -12.47 -2.11
CA GLY A 143 15.99 -12.90 -3.41
C GLY A 143 16.18 -14.37 -3.72
#